data_AF-A0A6A7LC91-F1
#
_entry.id   AF-A0A6A7LC91-F1
#
_cell.length_a   1.000
_cell.length_b   1.000
_cell.length_c   1.000
_cell.angle_alpha   90.00
_cell.angle_beta   90.00
_cell.angle_gamma   90.00
#
_symmetry.space_group_name_H-M   'P 1'
#
loop_
_entity.id
_entity.type
_entity.pdbx_description
1 polymer ?
#
loop_
_entity_poly.entity_id
_entity_poly.type
_entity_poly.pdbx_seq_one_letter_code
_entity_poly.pdbx_strand_id
1 'polypeptide(L)'
;MPKSIQIKRSHAITDISAWHILTLDDFTRYNQSIKNTNRGSIESVYSVIEKQSGQVTTRHIEKEVGLDIGTVRYAIKYLTKEGKIQRVKGLGTNKIEFYYKVC
;
A
#
# COMPACT_ATOMS: atom_id res chain seq x y z
N MET A 1 36.03 -3.90 -17.19
CA MET A 1 35.52 -4.78 -16.11
C MET A 1 34.63 -3.94 -15.20
N PRO A 2 33.36 -4.30 -14.97
CA PRO A 2 32.54 -3.56 -14.01
C PRO A 2 32.89 -4.01 -12.58
N LYS A 3 33.13 -3.03 -11.70
CA LYS A 3 33.38 -3.26 -10.26
C LYS A 3 32.07 -3.65 -9.59
N SER A 4 32.03 -4.83 -8.98
CA SER A 4 30.93 -5.25 -8.10
C SER A 4 31.04 -4.54 -6.75
N ILE A 5 29.90 -4.10 -6.22
CA ILE A 5 29.80 -3.44 -4.91
C ILE A 5 29.18 -4.46 -3.94
N GLN A 6 29.92 -4.84 -2.90
CA GLN A 6 29.44 -5.73 -1.84
C GLN A 6 28.80 -4.91 -0.72
N ILE A 7 27.54 -5.22 -0.39
CA ILE A 7 26.83 -4.62 0.75
C ILE A 7 26.66 -5.69 1.81
N LYS A 8 27.33 -5.53 2.97
CA LYS A 8 27.13 -6.40 4.14
C LYS A 8 25.86 -5.97 4.88
N ARG A 9 24.90 -6.89 5.03
CA ARG A 9 23.88 -6.82 6.08
C ARG A 9 23.94 -8.09 6.91
N SER A 10 24.30 -7.92 8.18
CA SER A 10 24.33 -8.97 9.18
C SER A 10 22.95 -9.13 9.80
N HIS A 11 22.28 -10.24 9.51
CA HIS A 11 21.30 -10.81 10.43
C HIS A 11 21.67 -12.27 10.65
N ALA A 12 21.99 -12.60 11.89
CA ALA A 12 22.32 -13.95 12.32
C ALA A 12 21.07 -14.84 12.16
N ILE A 13 21.20 -15.89 11.35
CA ILE A 13 20.22 -16.97 11.28
C ILE A 13 21.02 -18.27 11.38
N THR A 14 20.86 -18.94 12.50
CA THR A 14 21.33 -20.29 12.79
C THR A 14 20.57 -21.28 11.91
N ASP A 15 21.09 -21.57 10.72
CA ASP A 15 21.50 -22.93 10.29
C ASP A 15 21.89 -22.88 8.81
N ILE A 16 23.11 -23.28 8.53
CA ILE A 16 23.80 -23.13 7.23
C ILE A 16 23.62 -24.44 6.47
N SER A 17 22.47 -24.65 5.82
CA SER A 17 22.31 -25.78 4.89
C SER A 17 21.25 -25.57 3.83
N ALA A 18 21.45 -24.54 3.00
CA ALA A 18 21.18 -24.53 1.56
C ALA A 18 21.30 -23.07 1.08
N TRP A 19 22.25 -22.79 0.19
CA TRP A 19 22.16 -21.60 -0.63
C TRP A 19 20.92 -21.74 -1.51
N HIS A 20 19.77 -21.29 -1.03
CA HIS A 20 18.57 -21.16 -1.87
C HIS A 20 18.90 -20.09 -2.90
N ILE A 21 19.30 -20.52 -4.10
CA ILE A 21 19.45 -19.63 -5.25
C ILE A 21 18.04 -19.11 -5.53
N LEU A 22 17.75 -17.86 -5.14
CA LEU A 22 16.49 -17.22 -5.48
C LEU A 22 16.37 -17.22 -7.00
N THR A 23 15.48 -18.06 -7.51
CA THR A 23 15.27 -18.21 -8.95
C THR A 23 14.44 -17.02 -9.47
N LEU A 24 14.48 -16.78 -10.78
CA LEU A 24 13.60 -15.78 -11.39
C LEU A 24 12.11 -16.05 -11.10
N ASP A 25 11.75 -17.32 -10.95
CA ASP A 25 10.39 -17.75 -10.60
C ASP A 25 10.03 -17.39 -9.16
N ASP A 26 10.96 -17.49 -8.22
CA ASP A 26 10.74 -17.08 -6.82
C ASP A 26 10.54 -15.57 -6.72
N PHE A 27 11.32 -14.77 -7.47
CA PHE A 27 11.10 -13.33 -7.60
C PHE A 27 9.75 -13.01 -8.24
N THR A 28 9.35 -13.76 -9.26
CA THR A 28 8.07 -13.56 -9.96
C THR A 28 6.90 -13.89 -9.04
N ARG A 29 6.97 -15.01 -8.31
CA ARG A 29 5.96 -15.44 -7.34
C ARG A 29 5.84 -14.44 -6.19
N TYR A 30 6.97 -13.94 -5.67
CA TYR A 30 6.99 -12.89 -4.66
C TYR A 30 6.35 -11.59 -5.18
N ASN A 31 6.75 -11.12 -6.36
CA ASN A 31 6.18 -9.92 -6.95
C ASN A 31 4.68 -10.07 -7.25
N GLN A 32 4.24 -11.24 -7.69
CA GLN A 32 2.83 -11.52 -7.92
C GLN A 32 2.04 -11.55 -6.61
N SER A 33 2.60 -12.14 -5.55
CA SER A 33 2.01 -12.11 -4.20
C SER A 33 1.87 -10.67 -3.70
N ILE A 34 2.91 -9.85 -3.81
CA ILE A 34 2.86 -8.42 -3.45
C ILE A 34 1.81 -7.68 -4.28
N LYS A 35 1.71 -7.93 -5.60
CA LYS A 35 0.68 -7.33 -6.46
C LYS A 35 -0.73 -7.73 -6.01
N ASN A 36 -0.96 -9.01 -5.70
CA ASN A 36 -2.26 -9.52 -5.28
C ASN A 36 -2.67 -8.97 -3.90
N THR A 37 -1.74 -8.95 -2.94
CA THR A 37 -1.96 -8.34 -1.62
C THR A 37 -2.30 -6.86 -1.76
N ASN A 38 -1.54 -6.12 -2.57
CA ASN A 38 -1.81 -4.71 -2.83
C ASN A 38 -3.17 -4.49 -3.51
N ARG A 39 -3.60 -5.41 -4.39
CA ARG A 39 -4.90 -5.31 -5.06
C ARG A 39 -6.05 -5.46 -4.08
N GLY A 40 -5.99 -6.45 -3.17
CA GLY A 40 -6.98 -6.61 -2.11
C GLY A 40 -7.10 -5.36 -1.23
N SER A 41 -5.96 -4.81 -0.81
CA SER A 41 -5.92 -3.56 -0.04
C SER A 41 -6.50 -2.37 -0.80
N ILE A 42 -6.22 -2.24 -2.09
CA ILE A 42 -6.80 -1.18 -2.95
C ILE A 42 -8.32 -1.32 -3.02
N GLU A 43 -8.83 -2.53 -3.23
CA GLU A 43 -10.26 -2.81 -3.32
C GLU A 43 -10.97 -2.52 -1.98
N SER A 44 -10.39 -2.93 -0.84
CA SER A 44 -10.96 -2.64 0.47
C SER A 44 -11.00 -1.13 0.77
N VAL A 45 -9.93 -0.40 0.45
CA VAL A 45 -9.90 1.07 0.59
C VAL A 45 -10.94 1.73 -0.31
N TYR A 46 -11.06 1.29 -1.56
CA TYR A 46 -12.07 1.81 -2.48
C TYR A 46 -13.49 1.59 -1.94
N SER A 47 -13.80 0.40 -1.42
CA SER A 47 -15.13 0.09 -0.88
C SER A 47 -15.53 0.98 0.30
N VAL A 48 -14.59 1.31 1.20
CA VAL A 48 -14.87 2.25 2.30
C VAL A 48 -15.16 3.65 1.76
N ILE A 49 -14.37 4.13 0.79
CA ILE A 49 -14.58 5.44 0.16
C ILE A 49 -15.90 5.49 -0.60
N GLU A 50 -16.28 4.40 -1.28
CA GLU A 50 -17.53 4.30 -2.03
C GLU A 50 -18.75 4.37 -1.12
N LYS A 51 -18.74 3.64 0.00
CA LYS A 51 -19.84 3.61 0.98
C LYS A 51 -20.08 4.96 1.65
N GLN A 52 -19.02 5.74 1.87
CA GLN A 52 -19.04 6.98 2.63
C GLN A 52 -18.41 8.15 1.83
N SER A 53 -18.75 8.21 0.55
CA SER A 53 -18.18 9.15 -0.42
C SER A 53 -18.32 10.61 0.04
N GLY A 54 -17.19 11.32 0.08
CA GLY A 54 -17.10 12.72 0.51
C GLY A 54 -17.04 12.94 2.01
N GLN A 55 -17.14 11.87 2.82
CA GLN A 55 -17.20 11.97 4.29
C GLN A 55 -16.00 11.30 4.98
N VAL A 56 -15.22 10.50 4.26
CA VAL A 56 -14.09 9.75 4.84
C VAL A 56 -12.76 10.47 4.70
N THR A 57 -12.02 10.54 5.81
CA THR A 57 -10.63 10.99 5.84
C THR A 57 -9.68 9.79 5.78
N THR A 58 -8.39 10.01 5.50
CA THR A 58 -7.38 8.95 5.52
C THR A 58 -7.37 8.18 6.86
N ARG A 59 -7.51 8.89 7.98
CA ARG A 59 -7.50 8.29 9.33
C ARG A 59 -8.75 7.44 9.58
N HIS A 60 -9.89 7.82 9.02
CA HIS A 60 -11.10 7.01 9.08
C HIS A 60 -10.94 5.72 8.27
N ILE A 61 -10.46 5.83 7.04
CA ILE A 61 -10.20 4.69 6.15
C ILE A 61 -9.21 3.71 6.80
N GLU A 62 -8.11 4.20 7.38
CA GLU A 62 -7.13 3.37 8.09
C GLU A 62 -7.78 2.54 9.19
N LYS A 63 -8.66 3.15 10.00
CA LYS A 63 -9.36 2.47 11.08
C LYS A 63 -10.37 1.43 10.58
N GLU A 64 -11.14 1.76 9.53
CA GLU A 64 -12.15 0.84 9.01
C GLU A 64 -11.55 -0.36 8.29
N VAL A 65 -10.51 -0.14 7.48
CA VAL A 65 -9.89 -1.21 6.69
C VAL A 65 -8.93 -2.05 7.55
N GLY A 66 -8.43 -1.49 8.66
CA GLY A 66 -7.51 -2.20 9.57
C GLY A 66 -6.13 -2.46 8.96
N LEU A 67 -5.73 -1.65 7.98
CA LEU A 67 -4.43 -1.73 7.31
C LEU A 67 -3.46 -0.67 7.86
N ASP A 68 -2.17 -0.89 7.63
CA ASP A 68 -1.17 0.12 7.96
C ASP A 68 -1.37 1.39 7.12
N ILE A 69 -1.04 2.53 7.71
CA ILE A 69 -1.19 3.84 7.06
C ILE A 69 -0.40 3.96 5.75
N GLY A 70 0.69 3.22 5.58
CA GLY A 70 1.50 3.22 4.36
C GLY A 70 0.73 2.60 3.20
N THR A 71 0.15 1.42 3.42
CA THR A 71 -0.70 0.71 2.46
C THR A 71 -1.95 1.52 2.10
N VAL A 72 -2.60 2.15 3.09
CA VAL A 72 -3.76 3.01 2.85
C VAL A 72 -3.39 4.21 1.97
N ARG A 73 -2.27 4.90 2.28
CA ARG A 73 -1.79 6.02 1.47
C ARG A 73 -1.41 5.59 0.06
N TYR A 74 -0.80 4.43 -0.10
CA TYR A 74 -0.48 3.86 -1.41
C TYR A 74 -1.76 3.61 -2.22
N ALA A 75 -2.76 2.94 -1.62
CA ALA A 75 -4.02 2.65 -2.27
C ALA A 75 -4.78 3.91 -2.70
N ILE A 76 -4.87 4.91 -1.80
CA ILE A 76 -5.47 6.21 -2.12
C ILE A 76 -4.74 6.86 -3.30
N LYS A 77 -3.41 6.93 -3.26
CA LYS A 77 -2.61 7.52 -4.35
C LYS A 77 -2.86 6.81 -5.68
N TYR A 78 -2.93 5.48 -5.66
CA TYR A 78 -3.24 4.67 -6.82
C TYR A 78 -4.63 4.99 -7.38
N LEU A 79 -5.67 4.94 -6.54
CA LEU A 79 -7.06 5.23 -6.93
C LEU A 79 -7.25 6.66 -7.44
N THR A 80 -6.56 7.63 -6.85
CA THR A 80 -6.57 9.02 -7.35
C THR A 80 -5.89 9.12 -8.72
N LYS A 81 -4.78 8.43 -8.95
CA LYS A 81 -4.09 8.42 -10.25
C LYS A 81 -4.94 7.77 -11.35
N GLU A 82 -5.66 6.71 -10.99
CA GLU A 82 -6.64 6.05 -11.88
C GLU A 82 -7.92 6.87 -12.09
N GLY A 83 -8.08 8.02 -11.43
CA GLY A 83 -9.25 8.87 -11.55
C GLY A 83 -10.52 8.33 -10.88
N LYS A 84 -10.42 7.24 -10.09
CA LYS A 84 -11.57 6.62 -9.42
C LYS A 84 -12.08 7.39 -8.22
N ILE A 85 -11.19 8.14 -7.56
CA ILE A 85 -11.52 8.96 -6.40
C ILE A 85 -10.88 10.33 -6.52
N GLN A 86 -11.49 11.32 -5.87
CA GLN A 86 -10.96 12.67 -5.74
C GLN A 86 -10.82 13.04 -4.27
N ARG A 87 -9.75 13.77 -3.97
CA ARG A 87 -9.56 14.41 -2.68
C ARG A 87 -10.24 15.78 -2.67
N VAL A 88 -11.13 16.01 -1.71
CA VAL A 88 -11.85 17.26 -1.53
C VAL A 88 -11.51 17.90 -0.19
N LYS A 89 -11.44 19.22 -0.17
CA LYS A 89 -11.19 20.01 1.04
C LYS A 89 -12.55 20.30 1.69
N GLY A 90 -12.67 20.06 3.00
CA GLY A 90 -13.89 20.34 3.75
C GLY A 90 -13.60 20.99 5.11
N LEU A 91 -14.65 21.52 5.72
CA LEU A 91 -14.61 22.03 7.10
C LEU A 91 -14.86 20.84 8.04
N GLY A 92 -13.80 20.36 8.69
CA GLY A 92 -13.94 19.44 9.81
C GLY A 92 -14.29 20.20 11.09
N THR A 93 -14.51 19.47 12.18
CA THR A 93 -15.06 20.00 13.44
C THR A 93 -14.25 21.19 14.00
N ASN A 94 -12.91 21.14 13.91
CA ASN A 94 -12.01 22.14 14.48
C ASN A 94 -10.98 22.69 13.49
N LYS A 95 -10.94 22.17 12.26
CA LYS A 95 -9.93 22.51 11.26
C LYS A 95 -10.39 22.15 9.86
N ILE A 96 -9.70 22.69 8.87
CA ILE A 96 -9.79 22.19 7.50
C ILE A 96 -9.31 20.74 7.46
N GLU A 97 -10.11 19.86 6.90
CA GLU A 97 -9.79 18.46 6.67
C GLU A 97 -9.90 18.10 5.19
N PHE A 98 -9.36 16.94 4.85
CA PHE A 98 -9.44 16.40 3.50
C PHE A 98 -10.19 15.08 3.50
N TYR A 99 -11.20 15.04 2.65
CA TYR A 99 -12.08 13.90 2.47
C TYR A 99 -11.87 13.30 1.08
N TYR A 100 -12.31 12.06 0.91
CA TYR A 100 -12.27 11.37 -0.37
C TYR A 100 -13.68 11.06 -0.84
N LYS A 101 -13.94 11.34 -2.12
CA LYS A 101 -15.18 10.98 -2.81
C LYS A 101 -14.88 10.16 -4.05
N VAL A 102 -15.82 9.32 -4.44
CA VAL A 102 -15.80 8.67 -5.77
C VAL A 102 -16.03 9.73 -6.84
N CYS A 103 -15.36 9.56 -7.99
CA CYS A 103 -15.49 10.44 -9.15
C CYS A 103 -16.66 10.04 -10.04
#